data_AF-A0A175WFN3-F1
#
_entry.id   AF-A0A175WFN3-F1
#
_cell.length_a   1.000
_cell.length_b   1.000
_cell.length_c   1.000
_cell.angle_alpha   90.00
_cell.angle_beta   90.00
_cell.angle_gamma   90.00
#
_symmetry.space_group_name_H-M   'P 1'
#
loop_
_entity.id
_entity.type
_entity.pdbx_description
1 polymer ?
#
loop_
_entity_poly.entity_id
_entity_poly.type
_entity_poly.pdbx_seq_one_letter_code
_entity_poly.pdbx_strand_id
1 'polypeptide(L)'
;MLAVNRQLHAWWGMGLWAVKCLGVTPAGSKQMVALQFHWMPERSQLSRGRDINLEKGEGQKMLDELSTWNGNLGTRSRNGGIIAASNVESHQPLLSGQVFHVELDSKEEAEKMKYVVDLQWSLIVVSSLAGAVDPPEFSDNGDDFSDNDDMEVDL
;
A
#
# COMPACT_ATOMS: atom_id res chain seq x y z
N MET A 1 -2.34 16.13 -6.30
CA MET A 1 -1.77 15.33 -5.18
C MET A 1 -2.81 15.34 -4.07
N LEU A 2 -3.13 14.20 -3.46
CA LEU A 2 -4.16 14.13 -2.41
C LEU A 2 -3.67 14.81 -1.13
N ALA A 3 -4.52 15.64 -0.53
CA ALA A 3 -4.26 16.23 0.77
C ALA A 3 -4.57 15.19 1.86
N VAL A 4 -3.53 14.70 2.52
CA VAL A 4 -3.63 13.75 3.63
C VAL A 4 -2.87 14.29 4.84
N ASN A 5 -3.07 13.70 6.01
CA ASN A 5 -2.30 14.12 7.19
C ASN A 5 -0.79 13.88 6.97
N ARG A 6 0.05 14.58 7.74
CA ARG A 6 1.51 14.54 7.57
C ARG A 6 2.09 13.13 7.68
N GLN A 7 1.53 12.29 8.55
CA GLN A 7 2.02 10.93 8.76
C GLN A 7 1.68 10.00 7.59
N LEU A 8 0.46 10.05 7.08
CA LEU A 8 0.05 9.35 5.87
C LEU A 8 0.86 9.80 4.67
N HIS A 9 1.18 11.08 4.54
CA HIS A 9 2.04 11.55 3.45
C HIS A 9 3.44 10.91 3.53
N ALA A 10 4.05 10.86 4.72
CA ALA A 10 5.33 10.20 4.92
C ALA A 10 5.24 8.70 4.58
N TRP A 11 4.24 8.00 5.11
CA TRP A 11 4.01 6.58 4.86
C TRP A 11 3.68 6.26 3.40
N TRP A 12 3.08 7.20 2.67
CA TRP A 12 2.83 7.04 1.24
C TRP A 12 4.14 7.03 0.46
N GLY A 13 5.08 7.91 0.80
CA GLY A 13 6.43 7.92 0.21
C GLY A 13 7.23 6.64 0.48
N MET A 14 6.87 5.90 1.54
CA MET A 14 7.46 4.60 1.88
C MET A 14 6.72 3.41 1.25
N GLY A 15 5.65 3.65 0.48
CA GLY A 15 4.88 2.57 -0.13
C GLY A 15 3.94 1.84 0.82
N LEU A 16 3.78 2.27 2.08
CA LEU A 16 3.00 1.53 3.10
C LEU A 16 1.50 1.48 2.81
N TRP A 17 0.99 2.40 1.98
CA TRP A 17 -0.41 2.42 1.56
C TRP A 17 -0.55 3.06 0.19
N ALA A 18 -1.70 2.81 -0.45
CA ALA A 18 -2.12 3.50 -1.66
C ALA A 18 -3.64 3.66 -1.72
N VAL A 19 -4.10 4.34 -2.77
CA VAL A 19 -5.51 4.43 -3.13
C VAL A 19 -5.72 3.94 -4.55
N LYS A 20 -6.77 3.14 -4.73
CA LYS A 20 -7.23 2.68 -6.04
C LYS A 20 -8.45 3.50 -6.46
N CYS A 21 -8.44 4.03 -7.68
CA CYS A 21 -9.63 4.68 -8.22
C CYS A 21 -10.62 3.60 -8.69
N LEU A 22 -11.82 3.60 -8.12
CA LEU A 22 -12.90 2.68 -8.51
C LEU A 22 -13.66 3.20 -9.74
N GLY A 23 -13.64 4.51 -9.98
CA GLY A 23 -14.29 5.14 -11.12
C GLY A 23 -14.69 6.58 -10.86
N VAL A 24 -15.26 7.18 -11.90
CA VAL A 24 -15.87 8.52 -11.87
C VAL A 24 -17.35 8.34 -12.16
N THR A 25 -18.20 8.86 -11.29
CA THR A 25 -19.66 8.83 -11.45
C THR A 25 -20.24 10.24 -11.38
N PRO A 26 -21.22 10.58 -12.22
CA PRO A 26 -21.90 11.88 -12.12
C PRO A 26 -22.72 11.95 -10.83
N ALA A 27 -22.63 13.09 -10.12
CA ALA A 27 -23.34 13.39 -8.89
C ALA A 27 -23.99 14.78 -9.00
N GLY A 28 -25.15 14.85 -9.66
CA GLY A 28 -25.83 16.11 -9.95
C GLY A 28 -25.04 16.97 -10.93
N SER A 29 -24.70 18.20 -10.53
CA SER A 29 -23.84 19.10 -11.31
C SER A 29 -22.34 18.79 -11.17
N LYS A 30 -21.97 17.95 -10.21
CA LYS A 30 -20.59 17.59 -9.92
C LYS A 30 -20.25 16.18 -10.42
N GLN A 31 -18.98 15.85 -10.35
CA GLN A 31 -18.43 14.54 -10.60
C GLN A 31 -17.85 13.99 -9.31
N MET A 32 -18.07 12.71 -9.07
CA MET A 32 -17.61 12.04 -7.86
C MET A 32 -16.59 10.98 -8.24
N VAL A 33 -15.40 11.10 -7.66
CA VAL A 33 -14.33 10.10 -7.80
C VAL A 33 -14.34 9.22 -6.56
N ALA A 34 -14.56 7.92 -6.76
CA ALA A 34 -14.54 6.94 -5.67
C ALA A 34 -13.12 6.37 -5.51
N LEU A 35 -12.52 6.58 -4.33
CA LEU A 35 -11.17 6.16 -4.00
C LEU A 35 -11.21 5.09 -2.91
N GLN A 36 -10.67 3.91 -3.18
CA GLN A 36 -10.55 2.85 -2.19
C GLN A 36 -9.17 2.87 -1.55
N PHE A 37 -9.11 2.97 -0.23
CA PHE A 37 -7.88 2.91 0.54
C PHE A 37 -7.35 1.48 0.66
N HIS A 38 -6.04 1.30 0.55
CA HIS A 38 -5.34 0.02 0.69
C HIS A 38 -4.06 0.18 1.51
N TRP A 39 -3.98 -0.51 2.66
CA TRP A 39 -2.71 -0.84 3.28
C TRP A 39 -1.96 -1.84 2.41
N MET A 40 -0.68 -1.57 2.14
CA MET A 40 0.18 -2.52 1.43
C MET A 40 0.70 -3.57 2.42
N PRO A 41 0.69 -4.86 2.05
CA PRO A 41 1.15 -5.91 2.94
C PRO A 41 2.68 -5.87 3.10
N GLU A 42 3.13 -6.03 4.35
CA GLU A 42 4.54 -6.28 4.69
C GLU A 42 5.02 -7.57 4.02
N ARG A 43 6.15 -7.52 3.30
CA ARG A 43 6.72 -8.68 2.63
C ARG A 43 7.73 -9.43 3.49
N SER A 44 8.17 -8.82 4.58
CA SER A 44 9.04 -9.45 5.60
C SER A 44 8.44 -10.74 6.18
N GLN A 45 7.12 -10.93 6.05
CA GLN A 45 6.43 -12.15 6.45
C GLN A 45 6.53 -13.30 5.43
N LEU A 46 6.95 -13.01 4.19
CA LEU A 46 7.24 -14.03 3.20
C LEU A 46 8.63 -14.63 3.46
N SER A 47 8.73 -15.95 3.29
CA SER A 47 10.01 -16.65 3.43
C SER A 47 11.06 -16.09 2.48
N ARG A 48 12.16 -15.57 3.03
CA ARG A 48 13.33 -15.12 2.26
C ARG A 48 13.85 -16.31 1.45
N GLY A 49 13.98 -16.15 0.13
CA GLY A 49 14.37 -17.23 -0.78
C GLY A 49 13.22 -18.08 -1.33
N ARG A 50 11.97 -17.64 -1.18
CA ARG A 50 10.83 -18.23 -1.92
C ARG A 50 11.13 -18.23 -3.42
N ASP A 51 11.10 -19.40 -4.04
CA ASP A 51 11.03 -19.51 -5.49
C ASP A 51 9.68 -19.01 -5.99
N ILE A 52 9.70 -18.21 -7.05
CA ILE A 52 8.49 -17.75 -7.75
C ILE A 52 8.52 -18.35 -9.15
N ASN A 53 7.60 -19.28 -9.40
CA ASN A 53 7.42 -19.89 -10.71
C ASN A 53 6.44 -19.06 -11.56
N LEU A 54 6.98 -18.33 -12.54
CA LEU A 54 6.20 -17.48 -13.43
C LEU A 54 5.29 -18.27 -14.39
N GLU A 55 5.70 -19.48 -14.81
CA GLU A 55 4.90 -20.33 -15.70
C GLU A 55 3.62 -20.84 -15.03
N LYS A 56 3.66 -21.01 -13.70
CA LYS A 56 2.50 -21.38 -12.88
C LYS A 56 1.62 -20.19 -12.49
N GLY A 57 1.95 -18.97 -12.96
CA GLY A 57 1.19 -17.76 -12.65
C GLY A 57 1.42 -17.20 -11.25
N GLU A 58 2.46 -17.64 -10.53
CA GLU A 58 2.72 -17.20 -9.15
C GLU A 58 3.06 -15.69 -9.07
N GLY A 59 3.63 -15.13 -10.14
CA GLY A 59 3.84 -13.68 -10.25
C GLY A 59 2.53 -12.91 -10.28
N GLN A 60 1.52 -13.39 -11.03
CA GLN A 60 0.20 -12.79 -11.05
C GLN A 60 -0.48 -12.91 -9.69
N LYS A 61 -0.39 -14.07 -9.04
CA LYS A 61 -0.90 -14.25 -7.67
C LYS A 61 -0.29 -13.25 -6.69
N MET A 62 1.01 -12.98 -6.82
CA MET A 62 1.69 -11.99 -6.00
C MET A 62 1.18 -10.56 -6.24
N LEU A 63 0.82 -10.23 -7.48
CA LEU A 63 0.18 -8.96 -7.83
C LEU A 63 -1.26 -8.89 -7.28
N ASP A 64 -2.01 -9.98 -7.38
CA ASP A 64 -3.38 -10.08 -6.91
C ASP A 64 -3.44 -9.92 -5.39
N GLU A 65 -2.47 -10.47 -4.65
CA GLU A 65 -2.30 -10.30 -3.20
C GLU A 65 -2.08 -8.84 -2.79
N LEU A 66 -1.46 -8.01 -3.65
CA LEU A 66 -1.27 -6.58 -3.41
C LEU A 66 -2.47 -5.73 -3.83
N SER A 67 -3.17 -6.15 -4.89
CA SER A 67 -4.11 -5.29 -5.62
C SER A 67 -5.59 -5.61 -5.38
N THR A 68 -5.85 -6.79 -4.80
CA THR A 68 -7.19 -7.31 -4.55
C THR A 68 -7.48 -7.25 -3.06
N TRP A 69 -8.43 -6.39 -2.70
CA TRP A 69 -8.95 -6.38 -1.34
C TRP A 69 -9.87 -7.59 -1.16
N ASN A 70 -9.47 -8.54 -0.31
CA ASN A 70 -10.22 -9.78 -0.05
C ASN A 70 -11.17 -9.68 1.15
N GLY A 71 -11.58 -8.48 1.58
CA GLY A 71 -12.53 -8.33 2.68
C GLY A 71 -11.97 -8.59 4.08
N ASN A 72 -10.77 -9.16 4.19
CA ASN A 72 -10.31 -9.74 5.45
C ASN A 72 -9.51 -8.72 6.28
N LEU A 73 -9.91 -8.57 7.55
CA LEU A 73 -9.41 -7.62 8.54
C LEU A 73 -7.93 -7.82 8.96
N GLY A 74 -7.22 -8.76 8.31
CA GLY A 74 -5.83 -9.11 8.60
C GLY A 74 -4.81 -8.01 8.29
N THR A 75 -5.22 -6.90 7.69
CA THR A 75 -4.37 -5.70 7.52
C THR A 75 -4.32 -4.81 8.77
N ARG A 76 -4.87 -5.23 9.91
CA ARG A 76 -4.49 -4.63 11.19
C ARG A 76 -2.99 -4.87 11.38
N SER A 77 -2.21 -3.80 11.56
CA SER A 77 -0.81 -3.89 11.97
C SER A 77 -0.64 -5.00 13.01
N ARG A 78 0.17 -6.00 12.68
CA ARG A 78 0.36 -7.25 13.42
C ARG A 78 0.73 -7.03 14.89
N ASN A 79 1.25 -5.85 15.22
CA ASN A 79 1.73 -5.52 16.56
C ASN A 79 0.69 -4.86 17.45
N GLY A 80 -0.57 -4.72 17.02
CA GLY A 80 -1.55 -3.94 17.79
C GLY A 80 -1.14 -2.48 17.94
N GLY A 81 -0.16 -2.02 17.13
CA GLY A 81 0.22 -0.63 17.02
C GLY A 81 -1.02 0.13 16.59
N ILE A 82 -1.42 1.09 17.41
CA ILE A 82 -2.52 1.99 17.08
C ILE A 82 -2.15 2.69 15.78
N ILE A 83 -2.76 2.27 14.67
CA ILE A 83 -2.71 3.04 13.43
C ILE A 83 -3.44 4.35 13.75
N ALA A 84 -2.68 5.39 14.07
CA ALA A 84 -3.19 6.69 14.48
C ALA A 84 -3.87 7.45 13.32
N ALA A 85 -3.89 6.88 12.11
CA ALA A 85 -4.62 7.41 10.99
C ALA A 85 -6.08 6.94 11.07
N SER A 86 -6.97 7.87 11.39
CA SER A 86 -8.42 7.66 11.43
C SER A 86 -9.14 8.45 10.35
N ASN A 87 -10.24 7.89 9.86
CA ASN A 87 -11.19 8.59 9.01
C ASN A 87 -11.80 9.75 9.80
N VAL A 88 -11.76 10.96 9.23
CA VAL A 88 -12.16 12.20 9.92
C VAL A 88 -13.66 12.22 10.26
N GLU A 89 -14.50 11.68 9.39
CA GLU A 89 -15.96 11.70 9.58
C GLU A 89 -16.44 10.64 10.57
N SER A 90 -15.89 9.42 10.47
CA SER A 90 -16.33 8.30 11.31
C SER A 90 -15.52 8.15 12.60
N HIS A 91 -14.38 8.82 12.71
CA HIS A 91 -13.38 8.64 13.77
C HIS A 91 -12.85 7.20 13.91
N GLN A 92 -13.12 6.34 12.93
CA GLN A 92 -12.64 4.97 12.93
C GLN A 92 -11.24 4.89 12.33
N PRO A 93 -10.42 3.91 12.75
CA PRO A 93 -9.13 3.65 12.10
C PRO A 93 -9.28 3.45 10.59
N LEU A 94 -8.26 3.86 9.84
CA LEU A 94 -8.20 3.57 8.41
C LEU A 94 -8.01 2.07 8.19
N LEU A 95 -8.93 1.48 7.44
CA LEU A 95 -8.93 0.07 7.07
C LEU A 95 -8.88 -0.06 5.56
N SER A 96 -8.13 -1.05 5.06
CA SER A 96 -8.17 -1.41 3.65
C SER A 96 -9.61 -1.70 3.24
N GLY A 97 -9.98 -1.25 2.04
CA GLY A 97 -11.32 -1.39 1.49
C GLY A 97 -12.24 -0.20 1.77
N GLN A 98 -11.91 0.70 2.71
CA GLN A 98 -12.68 1.92 2.93
C GLN A 98 -12.69 2.79 1.66
N VAL A 99 -13.88 3.29 1.31
CA VAL A 99 -14.09 4.12 0.12
C VAL A 99 -14.33 5.56 0.54
N PHE A 100 -13.63 6.47 -0.11
CA PHE A 100 -13.74 7.91 0.06
C PHE A 100 -14.22 8.52 -1.25
N HIS A 101 -15.01 9.59 -1.15
CA HIS A 101 -15.57 10.27 -2.30
C HIS A 101 -14.95 11.65 -2.40
N VAL A 102 -14.42 11.98 -3.58
CA VAL A 102 -13.93 13.33 -3.89
C VAL A 102 -14.87 13.93 -4.91
N GLU A 103 -15.48 15.05 -4.55
CA GLU A 103 -16.33 15.82 -5.45
C GLU A 103 -15.51 16.83 -6.24
N LEU A 104 -15.75 16.90 -7.55
CA LEU A 104 -15.12 17.82 -8.49
C LEU A 104 -16.18 18.47 -9.36
N ASP A 105 -15.96 19.73 -9.75
CA ASP A 105 -16.96 20.51 -10.48
C ASP A 105 -17.02 20.14 -11.97
N SER A 106 -15.93 19.61 -12.54
CA SER A 106 -15.88 19.23 -13.95
C SER A 106 -15.49 17.78 -14.19
N LYS A 107 -15.98 17.23 -15.29
CA LYS A 107 -15.62 15.88 -15.78
C LYS A 107 -14.15 15.79 -16.15
N GLU A 108 -13.61 16.83 -16.76
CA GLU A 108 -12.21 16.86 -17.16
C GLU A 108 -11.27 16.79 -15.96
N GLU A 109 -11.57 17.49 -14.87
CA GLU A 109 -10.78 17.41 -13.63
C GLU A 109 -10.88 16.04 -12.98
N ALA A 110 -12.07 15.43 -12.96
CA ALA A 110 -12.27 14.09 -12.42
C ALA A 110 -11.48 13.03 -13.21
N GLU A 111 -11.45 13.15 -14.54
CA GLU A 111 -10.64 12.28 -15.39
C GLU A 111 -9.13 12.50 -15.14
N LYS A 112 -8.66 13.75 -15.06
CA LYS A 112 -7.27 14.06 -14.71
C LYS A 112 -6.88 13.48 -13.35
N MET A 113 -7.75 13.62 -12.34
CA MET A 113 -7.53 13.05 -11.02
C MET A 113 -7.40 11.53 -11.09
N LYS A 114 -8.32 10.86 -11.79
CA LYS A 114 -8.27 9.40 -12.00
C LYS A 114 -6.92 8.98 -12.60
N TYR A 115 -6.46 9.65 -13.66
CA TYR A 115 -5.18 9.32 -14.28
C TYR A 115 -4.00 9.40 -13.30
N VAL A 116 -3.93 10.47 -12.50
CA VAL A 116 -2.85 10.65 -11.52
C VAL A 116 -2.93 9.60 -10.41
N VAL A 117 -4.12 9.29 -9.93
CA VAL A 117 -4.33 8.25 -8.90
C VAL A 117 -3.96 6.88 -9.42
N ASP A 118 -4.35 6.52 -10.65
CA ASP A 118 -3.99 5.24 -11.26
C ASP A 118 -2.48 5.09 -11.48
N LEU A 119 -1.81 6.18 -11.85
CA LEU A 119 -0.35 6.21 -11.93
C LEU A 119 0.29 5.98 -10.56
N GLN A 120 -0.16 6.70 -9.52
CA GLN A 120 0.37 6.52 -8.17
C GLN A 120 0.12 5.10 -7.64
N TRP A 121 -1.07 4.53 -7.89
CA TRP A 121 -1.38 3.15 -7.56
C TRP A 121 -0.35 2.20 -8.19
N SER A 122 -0.09 2.34 -9.48
CA SER A 122 0.84 1.48 -10.21
C SER A 122 2.26 1.59 -9.66
N LEU A 123 2.73 2.80 -9.35
CA LEU A 123 4.05 3.03 -8.76
C LEU A 123 4.18 2.36 -7.39
N ILE A 124 3.19 2.51 -6.52
CA ILE A 124 3.24 1.91 -5.18
C ILE A 124 3.18 0.38 -5.24
N VAL A 125 2.39 -0.19 -6.16
CA VAL A 125 2.38 -1.65 -6.36
C VAL A 125 3.76 -2.16 -6.80
N VAL A 126 4.44 -1.45 -7.70
CA VAL A 126 5.81 -1.81 -8.14
C VAL A 126 6.81 -1.65 -6.99
N SER A 127 6.76 -0.55 -6.23
CA SER A 127 7.59 -0.35 -5.05
C SER A 127 7.36 -1.44 -3.99
N SER A 128 6.09 -1.85 -3.81
CA SER A 128 5.73 -2.94 -2.91
C SER A 128 6.27 -4.27 -3.39
N LEU A 129 6.20 -4.55 -4.69
CA LEU A 129 6.83 -5.73 -5.29
C LEU A 129 8.34 -5.77 -5.04
N ALA A 130 9.01 -4.63 -5.12
CA ALA A 130 10.45 -4.47 -4.89
C ALA A 130 10.86 -4.55 -3.41
N GLY A 131 9.91 -4.61 -2.47
CA GLY A 131 10.20 -4.72 -1.03
C GLY A 131 10.28 -3.38 -0.27
N ALA A 132 9.83 -2.27 -0.87
CA ALA A 132 9.88 -0.95 -0.21
C ALA A 132 9.00 -0.84 1.06
N VAL A 133 8.05 -1.76 1.24
CA VAL A 133 7.06 -1.78 2.34
C VAL A 133 7.64 -2.31 3.65
N ASP A 134 8.89 -2.79 3.66
CA ASP A 134 9.59 -3.23 4.87
C ASP A 134 10.79 -2.31 5.21
N PRO A 135 10.56 -1.04 5.59
CA PRO A 135 11.63 -0.16 6.04
C PRO A 135 12.27 -0.72 7.33
N PRO A 136 13.60 -0.85 7.40
CA PRO A 136 14.31 -1.49 8.53
C PRO A 136 14.08 -0.80 9.88
N GLU A 137 13.63 0.46 9.86
CA GLU A 137 13.29 1.23 11.07
C GLU A 137 12.08 0.66 11.84
N PHE A 138 11.31 -0.25 11.26
CA PHE A 138 10.16 -0.91 11.89
C PHE A 138 10.41 -2.37 12.27
N SER A 139 11.54 -2.96 11.88
CA SER A 139 11.93 -4.28 12.35
C SER A 139 12.62 -4.15 13.71
N ASP A 140 11.85 -4.30 14.78
CA ASP A 140 12.33 -4.34 16.18
C ASP A 140 13.08 -5.65 16.51
N ASN A 141 13.66 -6.30 15.50
CA ASN A 141 14.48 -7.49 15.68
C ASN A 141 15.92 -7.05 15.89
N GLY A 142 16.25 -6.74 17.14
CA GLY A 142 17.61 -6.71 17.65
C GLY A 142 18.23 -8.11 17.73
N ASP A 143 18.28 -8.83 16.60
CA ASP A 143 18.94 -10.13 16.51
C ASP A 143 20.17 -10.01 15.61
N ASP A 144 21.30 -9.70 16.26
CA ASP A 144 22.66 -10.15 15.97
C ASP A 144 23.00 -10.43 14.50
N PHE A 145 23.44 -9.38 13.80
CA PHE A 145 24.59 -9.55 12.91
C PHE A 145 25.84 -9.72 13.79
N SER A 146 25.98 -10.90 14.39
CA SER A 146 27.30 -11.40 14.75
C SER A 146 28.01 -11.61 13.42
N ASP A 147 28.94 -10.71 13.10
CA ASP A 147 29.98 -10.90 12.10
C ASP A 147 30.72 -12.21 12.39
N ASN A 148 30.23 -13.32 11.84
CA ASN A 148 31.08 -14.47 11.52
C ASN A 148 31.58 -14.26 10.10
N ASP A 149 32.43 -13.24 9.94
CA ASP A 149 33.43 -13.19 8.89
C ASP A 149 34.50 -14.24 9.20
N ASP A 150 34.17 -15.51 8.96
CA ASP A 150 35.15 -16.56 8.70
C ASP A 150 35.09 -16.88 7.20
N MET A 151 35.51 -15.91 6.39
CA MET A 151 35.98 -16.17 5.03
C MET A 151 37.39 -16.73 5.17
N GLU A 152 37.49 -18.05 5.32
CA GLU A 152 38.75 -18.79 5.23
C GLU A 152 39.33 -18.55 3.83
N VAL A 153 40.32 -17.67 3.75
CA VAL A 153 41.14 -17.49 2.55
C VAL A 153 42.31 -18.46 2.68
N ASP A 154 42.23 -19.57 1.95
CA ASP A 154 43.38 -20.46 1.76
C ASP A 154 44.56 -19.65 1.18
N LEU A 155 45.66 -19.59 1.94
CA LEU A 155 46.98 -19.08 1.52
C LEU A 155 47.92 -20.22 1.16
#